data_AF-A0A7X3WLL4-F1
#
_entry.id   AF-A0A7X3WLL4-F1
#
_cell.length_a   1.000
_cell.length_b   1.000
_cell.length_c   1.000
_cell.angle_alpha   90.00
_cell.angle_beta   90.00
_cell.angle_gamma   90.00
#
_symmetry.space_group_name_H-M   'P 1'
#
loop_
_entity.id
_entity.type
_entity.pdbx_description
1 polymer ?
#
loop_
_entity_poly.entity_id
_entity_poly.type
_entity_poly.pdbx_seq_one_letter_code
_entity_poly.pdbx_strand_id
1 'polypeptide(L)'
;MQTRSFEYYSNINPLVGLSAKAMRLYLALEVFRGKLESLDKPHWFRTPDRDQLLTKVGFSQTDIDTGISELINAELLQIQMRNSDPWYCLK
;
A
#
# COMPACT_ATOMS: atom_id res chain seq x y z
N MET A 1 17.34 -30.04 -5.47
CA MET A 1 16.60 -28.91 -4.86
C MET A 1 15.67 -28.36 -5.94
N GLN A 2 14.36 -28.50 -5.79
CA GLN A 2 13.41 -27.85 -6.69
C GLN A 2 13.45 -26.35 -6.43
N THR A 3 13.89 -25.58 -7.43
CA THR A 3 13.80 -24.12 -7.44
C THR A 3 12.33 -23.74 -7.46
N ARG A 4 11.78 -23.42 -6.29
CA ARG A 4 10.45 -22.82 -6.17
C ARG A 4 10.46 -21.50 -6.96
N SER A 5 9.46 -21.31 -7.82
CA SER A 5 9.35 -20.14 -8.68
C SER A 5 9.05 -18.88 -7.87
N PHE A 6 9.31 -17.71 -8.45
CA PHE A 6 8.95 -16.42 -7.85
C PHE A 6 7.46 -16.36 -7.47
N GLU A 7 6.59 -16.88 -8.34
CA GLU A 7 5.13 -16.98 -8.12
C GLU A 7 4.77 -17.80 -6.87
N TYR A 8 5.55 -18.85 -6.56
CA TYR A 8 5.32 -19.64 -5.35
C TYR A 8 5.57 -18.82 -4.08
N TYR A 9 6.61 -17.98 -4.08
CA TYR A 9 6.94 -17.15 -2.92
C TYR A 9 6.03 -15.93 -2.79
N SER A 10 5.63 -15.31 -3.90
CA SER A 10 4.65 -14.20 -3.88
C SER A 10 3.27 -14.66 -3.40
N ASN A 11 2.87 -15.90 -3.68
CA ASN A 11 1.63 -16.47 -3.15
C ASN A 11 1.67 -16.72 -1.64
N ILE A 12 2.86 -16.87 -1.03
CA ILE A 12 3.01 -17.08 0.42
C ILE A 12 3.18 -15.73 1.14
N ASN A 13 3.97 -14.83 0.56
CA ASN A 13 4.14 -13.49 1.06
C ASN A 13 4.10 -12.52 -0.14
N PRO A 14 2.98 -11.78 -0.32
CA PRO A 14 2.80 -10.93 -1.48
C PRO A 14 3.74 -9.71 -1.49
N LEU A 15 4.44 -9.45 -0.38
CA LEU A 15 5.48 -8.42 -0.30
C LEU A 15 6.83 -8.88 -0.89
N VAL A 16 6.99 -10.18 -1.19
CA VAL A 16 8.23 -10.70 -1.79
C VAL A 16 8.40 -10.16 -3.20
N GLY A 17 9.59 -9.61 -3.47
CA GLY A 17 9.92 -9.01 -4.77
C GLY A 17 9.64 -7.52 -4.85
N LEU A 18 8.98 -6.93 -3.84
CA LEU A 18 8.84 -5.49 -3.74
C LEU A 18 10.14 -4.82 -3.32
N SER A 19 10.31 -3.57 -3.75
CA SER A 19 11.34 -2.68 -3.26
C SER A 19 11.17 -2.43 -1.76
N ALA A 20 12.28 -2.19 -1.07
CA ALA A 20 12.26 -1.82 0.34
C ALA A 20 11.40 -0.57 0.62
N LYS A 21 11.26 0.30 -0.38
CA LYS A 21 10.43 1.50 -0.31
C LYS A 21 8.95 1.17 -0.37
N ALA A 22 8.52 0.34 -1.32
CA ALA A 22 7.13 -0.12 -1.42
C ALA A 22 6.71 -0.91 -0.17
N MET A 23 7.59 -1.77 0.36
CA MET A 23 7.31 -2.48 1.62
C MET A 23 7.13 -1.51 2.80
N ARG A 24 8.01 -0.51 2.94
CA ARG A 24 7.86 0.52 3.97
C ARG A 24 6.56 1.31 3.82
N LEU A 25 6.20 1.66 2.59
CA LEU A 25 4.95 2.35 2.30
C LEU A 25 3.74 1.49 2.65
N TYR A 26 3.73 0.21 2.28
CA TYR A 26 2.67 -0.73 2.64
C TYR A 26 2.47 -0.78 4.16
N LEU A 27 3.56 -0.90 4.92
CA LEU A 27 3.49 -0.88 6.39
C LEU A 27 2.96 0.45 6.95
N ALA A 28 3.30 1.58 6.35
CA ALA A 28 2.75 2.88 6.77
C ALA A 28 1.24 2.97 6.48
N LEU A 29 0.80 2.48 5.32
CA LEU A 29 -0.60 2.43 4.95
C LEU A 29 -1.40 1.46 5.84
N GLU A 30 -0.82 0.33 6.27
CA GLU A 30 -1.41 -0.59 7.26
C GLU A 30 -1.71 0.12 8.59
N VAL A 31 -0.78 0.95 9.07
CA VAL A 31 -1.00 1.76 10.28
C VAL A 31 -2.15 2.76 10.10
N PHE A 32 -2.29 3.35 8.92
CA PHE A 32 -3.42 4.22 8.60
C PHE A 32 -4.74 3.44 8.54
N ARG A 33 -4.76 2.28 7.89
CA ARG A 33 -5.93 1.39 7.83
C ARG A 33 -6.43 1.07 9.24
N GLY A 34 -5.55 0.63 10.15
CA GLY A 34 -5.95 0.29 11.53
C GLY A 34 -6.54 1.45 12.35
N LYS A 35 -6.36 2.71 11.91
CA LYS A 35 -6.88 3.91 12.60
C LYS A 35 -8.05 4.58 11.88
N LEU A 36 -8.14 4.42 10.57
CA LEU A 36 -9.02 5.20 9.69
C LEU A 36 -9.90 4.31 8.79
N GLU A 37 -9.99 3.02 9.11
CA GLU A 37 -10.89 2.08 8.43
C GLU A 37 -12.34 2.56 8.50
N SER A 38 -13.04 2.37 7.39
CA SER A 38 -14.43 2.76 7.24
C SER A 38 -15.36 1.75 7.89
N LEU A 39 -16.22 2.22 8.78
CA LEU A 39 -17.25 1.40 9.41
C LEU A 39 -18.22 0.81 8.38
N ASP A 40 -18.55 1.56 7.33
CA ASP A 40 -19.52 1.15 6.30
C ASP A 40 -18.90 0.26 5.21
N LYS A 41 -17.57 0.18 5.16
CA LYS A 41 -16.82 -0.54 4.13
C LYS A 41 -15.55 -1.13 4.73
N PRO A 42 -15.64 -2.36 5.27
CA PRO A 42 -14.48 -3.07 5.78
C PRO A 42 -13.35 -3.10 4.75
N HIS A 43 -12.12 -2.99 5.22
CA HIS A 43 -10.87 -2.95 4.45
C HIS A 43 -10.59 -1.67 3.66
N TRP A 44 -11.59 -0.80 3.49
CA TRP A 44 -11.41 0.51 2.87
C TRP A 44 -11.14 1.57 3.93
N PHE A 45 -10.14 2.42 3.70
CA PHE A 45 -9.82 3.53 4.59
C PHE A 45 -9.54 4.79 3.78
N ARG A 46 -9.67 5.94 4.46
CA ARG A 46 -9.27 7.24 3.93
C ARG A 46 -8.14 7.78 4.77
N THR A 47 -7.16 8.39 4.11
CA THR A 47 -6.11 9.14 4.78
C THR A 47 -6.03 10.51 4.13
N PRO A 48 -6.82 11.50 4.61
CA PRO A 48 -6.63 12.89 4.22
C PRO A 48 -5.17 13.28 4.49
N ASP A 49 -4.59 14.09 3.60
CA ASP A 49 -3.21 14.55 3.71
C ASP A 49 -2.15 13.42 3.79
N ARG A 50 -2.45 12.25 3.21
CA ARG A 50 -1.55 11.07 3.15
C ARG A 50 -0.11 11.47 2.85
N ASP A 51 0.10 12.26 1.80
CA ASP A 51 1.43 12.62 1.33
C ASP A 51 2.16 13.47 2.35
N GLN A 52 1.47 14.44 2.97
CA GLN A 52 2.04 15.26 4.03
C GLN A 52 2.42 14.42 5.26
N LEU A 53 1.57 13.45 5.65
CA LEU A 53 1.85 12.54 6.77
C LEU A 53 3.05 11.63 6.47
N LEU A 54 3.13 11.08 5.26
CA LEU A 54 4.24 10.24 4.84
C LEU A 54 5.56 11.03 4.73
N THR A 55 5.51 12.27 4.25
CA THR A 55 6.69 13.14 4.21
C THR A 55 7.22 13.47 5.61
N LYS A 56 6.34 13.66 6.59
CA LYS A 56 6.76 13.88 8.00
C LYS A 56 7.53 12.70 8.60
N VAL A 57 7.33 11.49 8.07
CA VAL A 57 8.02 10.26 8.53
C VAL A 57 9.13 9.83 7.57
N GLY A 58 9.52 10.69 6.62
CA GLY A 58 10.73 10.55 5.82
C GLY A 58 10.54 9.98 4.42
N PHE A 59 9.32 9.92 3.88
CA PHE A 59 9.12 9.60 2.47
C PHE A 59 9.24 10.87 1.59
N SER A 60 10.04 10.80 0.53
CA SER A 60 9.96 11.80 -0.53
C SER A 60 8.72 11.58 -1.39
N GLN A 61 8.25 12.61 -2.11
CA GLN A 61 7.11 12.45 -3.03
C GLN A 61 7.37 11.34 -4.06
N THR A 62 8.59 11.27 -4.59
CA THR A 62 8.99 10.22 -5.53
C THR A 62 8.89 8.83 -4.90
N ASP A 63 9.25 8.67 -3.62
CA ASP A 63 9.12 7.38 -2.92
C ASP A 63 7.65 6.98 -2.75
N ILE A 64 6.77 7.95 -2.51
CA ILE A 64 5.33 7.73 -2.40
C ILE A 64 4.77 7.30 -3.75
N ASP A 65 5.04 8.06 -4.80
CA ASP A 65 4.51 7.80 -6.14
C ASP A 65 4.99 6.44 -6.67
N THR A 66 6.30 6.18 -6.58
CA THR A 66 6.88 4.90 -7.03
C THR A 66 6.37 3.72 -6.19
N GLY A 67 6.32 3.88 -4.86
CA GLY A 67 5.79 2.87 -3.97
C GLY A 67 4.31 2.55 -4.25
N ILE A 68 3.48 3.56 -4.52
CA ILE A 68 2.07 3.35 -4.86
C ILE A 68 1.92 2.60 -6.17
N SER A 69 2.64 3.01 -7.22
CA SER A 69 2.62 2.31 -8.50
C SER A 69 3.03 0.85 -8.34
N GLU A 70 4.06 0.58 -7.53
CA GLU A 70 4.54 -0.78 -7.28
C GLU A 70 3.50 -1.63 -6.54
N LEU A 71 2.87 -1.08 -5.49
CA LEU A 71 1.82 -1.78 -4.74
C LEU A 71 0.55 -2.03 -5.58
N ILE A 72 0.19 -1.13 -6.48
CA ILE A 72 -0.91 -1.35 -7.43
C ILE A 72 -0.57 -2.46 -8.42
N ASN A 73 0.64 -2.44 -8.99
CA ASN A 73 1.10 -3.45 -9.94
C ASN A 73 1.22 -4.85 -9.31
N ALA A 74 1.54 -4.92 -8.02
CA ALA A 74 1.54 -6.15 -7.24
C ALA A 74 0.14 -6.56 -6.74
N GLU A 75 -0.92 -5.84 -7.14
CA GLU A 75 -2.31 -6.03 -6.72
C GLU A 75 -2.55 -5.93 -5.20
N LEU A 76 -1.63 -5.31 -4.47
CA LEU A 76 -1.66 -5.14 -3.02
C LEU A 76 -2.40 -3.89 -2.58
N LEU A 77 -2.50 -2.89 -3.46
CA LEU A 77 -3.19 -1.64 -3.20
C LEU A 77 -4.22 -1.37 -4.30
N GLN A 78 -5.43 -1.05 -3.89
CA GLN A 78 -6.46 -0.49 -4.77
C GLN A 78 -6.80 0.93 -4.32
N ILE A 79 -7.01 1.81 -5.30
CA ILE A 79 -7.41 3.20 -5.05
C ILE A 79 -8.72 3.47 -5.81
N GLN A 80 -9.71 4.03 -5.12
CA GLN A 80 -10.95 4.50 -5.72
C GLN A 80 -11.15 5.98 -5.42
N MET A 81 -11.46 6.77 -6.45
CA MET A 81 -11.86 8.17 -6.26
C MET A 81 -13.36 8.25 -6.01
N ARG A 82 -13.78 8.89 -4.91
CA ARG A 82 -15.18 9.18 -4.62
C ARG A 82 -15.31 10.62 -4.16
N ASN A 83 -16.11 11.42 -4.87
CA ASN A 83 -16.30 12.85 -4.56
C ASN A 83 -14.98 13.61 -4.42
N SER A 84 -14.00 13.29 -5.28
CA SER A 84 -12.62 13.83 -5.25
C SER A 84 -11.74 13.37 -4.09
N ASP A 85 -12.25 12.52 -3.18
CA ASP A 85 -11.44 11.89 -2.14
C ASP A 85 -10.90 10.53 -2.59
N PRO A 86 -9.59 10.27 -2.42
CA PRO A 86 -9.03 8.94 -2.63
C PRO A 86 -9.35 8.01 -1.47
N TRP A 87 -9.87 6.84 -1.81
CA TRP A 87 -10.11 5.72 -0.91
C TRP A 87 -9.12 4.61 -1.21
N TYR A 88 -8.55 4.02 -0.16
CA TYR A 88 -7.49 3.02 -0.26
C TYR A 88 -8.00 1.69 0.28
N CYS A 89 -7.62 0.59 -0.37
CA CYS A 89 -7.86 -0.77 0.09
C CYS A 89 -6.56 -1.56 -0.04
N LEU A 90 -6.07 -2.10 1.07
CA LEU A 90 -4.91 -2.99 1.12
C LEU A 90 -5.39 -4.43 1.16
N LYS A 91 -4.78 -5.29 0.34
CA LYS A 91 -4.95 -6.75 0.41
C LYS A 91 -3.97 -7.38 1.39
#